data_AF-A0A1I5KDB9-F1
#
_entry.id   AF-A0A1I5KDB9-F1
#
_cell.length_a   1.000
_cell.length_b   1.000
_cell.length_c   1.000
_cell.angle_alpha   90.00
_cell.angle_beta   90.00
_cell.angle_gamma   90.00
#
_symmetry.space_group_name_H-M   'P 1'
#
loop_
_entity.id
_entity.type
_entity.pdbx_description
1 polymer ?
#
loop_
_entity_poly.entity_id
_entity_poly.type
_entity_poly.pdbx_seq_one_letter_code
_entity_poly.pdbx_strand_id
1 'polypeptide(L)'
;MQVTFNGNLFPERFNCQILYPTEIAKYFLKEKQYDDVEEICYYALLDHMGHPRMRRELFNYAFHSSILGKSEISSFLKKCAKVVSQYHPCELVRGICLDQIEISDIPTDDFPLLSFDYQKLFGDSMGGGYLSEDKKIHGIPSNNEESWTFSNRLLSFSDETGTKTSIYNKKLSLNGSTYYAGYFVETCICHILKKTEQ
;
A
#
# COMPACT_ATOMS: atom_id res chain seq x y z
N MET A 1 32.11 0.35 -17.74
CA MET A 1 31.13 -0.49 -18.47
C MET A 1 29.95 0.42 -18.78
N GLN A 2 29.81 0.80 -20.05
CA GLN A 2 28.81 1.77 -20.51
C GLN A 2 27.65 0.96 -21.08
N VAL A 3 26.47 1.06 -20.46
CA VAL A 3 25.28 0.34 -20.94
C VAL A 3 24.57 1.23 -21.94
N THR A 4 24.63 0.84 -23.21
CA THR A 4 23.91 1.46 -24.32
C THR A 4 22.58 0.73 -24.49
N PHE A 5 21.45 1.42 -24.28
CA PHE A 5 20.14 0.87 -24.61
C PHE A 5 19.78 1.21 -26.06
N ASN A 6 19.72 0.19 -26.92
CA ASN A 6 19.18 0.28 -28.27
C ASN A 6 17.65 0.42 -28.20
N GLY A 7 17.18 1.66 -28.24
CA GLY A 7 15.77 1.99 -28.40
C GLY A 7 15.36 1.84 -29.87
N ASN A 8 14.47 0.88 -30.12
CA ASN A 8 13.51 0.92 -31.22
C ASN A 8 12.48 -0.18 -30.96
N LEU A 9 11.34 0.16 -30.35
CA LEU A 9 10.03 -0.42 -30.66
C LEU A 9 8.93 0.31 -29.85
N PHE A 10 8.01 0.93 -30.59
CA PHE A 10 6.74 1.57 -30.16
C PHE A 10 6.82 3.06 -29.77
N PRO A 11 5.73 3.85 -29.92
CA PRO A 11 5.75 5.30 -29.70
C PRO A 11 5.78 5.59 -28.19
N GLU A 12 6.94 5.40 -27.59
CA GLU A 12 7.26 5.42 -26.16
C GLU A 12 7.09 6.80 -25.49
N ARG A 13 6.92 7.89 -26.26
CA ARG A 13 6.82 9.24 -25.69
C ARG A 13 5.58 9.45 -24.81
N PHE A 14 4.50 8.69 -25.03
CA PHE A 14 3.31 8.77 -24.18
C PHE A 14 3.41 7.92 -22.90
N ASN A 15 4.24 6.86 -22.87
CA ASN A 15 4.37 6.00 -21.69
C ASN A 15 5.58 6.34 -20.80
N CYS A 16 6.68 6.89 -21.34
CA CYS A 16 7.83 7.26 -20.52
C CYS A 16 7.51 8.40 -19.53
N GLN A 17 6.69 9.38 -19.91
CA GLN A 17 6.25 10.43 -18.98
C GLN A 17 5.32 9.89 -17.89
N ILE A 18 4.61 8.79 -18.15
CA ILE A 18 3.69 8.13 -17.22
C ILE A 18 4.47 7.21 -16.26
N LEU A 19 5.45 6.45 -16.75
CA LEU A 19 6.18 5.50 -15.92
C LEU A 19 7.25 6.17 -15.05
N TYR A 20 7.85 7.27 -15.50
CA TYR A 20 8.99 7.90 -14.82
C TYR A 20 8.71 8.30 -13.36
N PRO A 21 7.58 8.98 -13.01
CA PRO A 21 7.30 9.34 -11.62
C PRO A 21 7.08 8.10 -10.74
N THR A 22 6.43 7.06 -11.26
CA THR A 22 6.17 5.82 -10.52
C THR A 22 7.44 5.02 -10.27
N GLU A 23 8.36 4.96 -11.24
CA GLU A 23 9.65 4.27 -11.11
C GLU A 23 10.57 5.00 -10.13
N ILE A 24 10.62 6.33 -10.17
CA ILE A 24 11.38 7.13 -9.20
C ILE A 24 10.83 6.94 -7.79
N ALA A 25 9.51 7.07 -7.61
CA ALA A 25 8.89 6.89 -6.31
C ALA A 25 9.20 5.50 -5.72
N LYS A 26 9.10 4.45 -6.55
CA LYS A 26 9.47 3.08 -6.14
C LYS A 26 10.95 2.96 -5.78
N TYR A 27 11.85 3.59 -6.54
CA TYR A 27 13.28 3.61 -6.23
C TYR A 27 13.56 4.28 -4.88
N PHE A 28 13.04 5.48 -4.66
CA PHE A 28 13.23 6.22 -3.40
C PHE A 28 12.57 5.55 -2.19
N LEU A 29 11.44 4.85 -2.38
CA LEU A 29 10.88 4.02 -1.32
C LEU A 29 11.84 2.89 -0.90
N LYS A 30 12.52 2.24 -1.85
CA LYS A 30 13.51 1.19 -1.55
C LYS A 30 14.72 1.75 -0.82
N GLU A 31 15.14 2.96 -1.17
CA GLU A 31 16.20 3.71 -0.49
C GLU A 31 15.74 4.41 0.80
N LYS A 32 14.46 4.24 1.20
CA LYS A 32 13.83 4.84 2.39
C LYS A 32 13.89 6.38 2.42
N GLN A 33 13.90 7.01 1.25
CA GLN A 33 13.86 8.46 1.07
C GLN A 33 12.41 8.94 1.06
N TYR A 34 11.76 8.87 2.23
CA TYR A 34 10.31 9.05 2.35
C TYR A 34 9.83 10.47 2.02
N ASP A 35 10.55 11.51 2.44
CA ASP A 35 10.20 12.91 2.11
C ASP A 35 10.10 13.13 0.60
N ASP A 36 11.11 12.67 -0.15
CA ASP A 36 11.18 12.84 -1.60
C ASP A 36 10.02 12.14 -2.32
N VAL A 37 9.66 10.93 -1.87
CA VAL A 37 8.55 10.15 -2.46
C VAL A 37 7.23 10.93 -2.38
N GLU A 38 6.93 11.54 -1.23
CA GLU A 38 5.66 12.24 -1.04
C GLU A 38 5.54 13.48 -1.91
N GLU A 39 6.63 14.24 -2.01
CA GLU A 39 6.70 15.43 -2.84
C GLU A 39 6.57 15.10 -4.33
N ILE A 40 7.32 14.10 -4.80
CA ILE A 40 7.24 13.60 -6.19
C ILE A 40 5.83 13.12 -6.50
N CYS A 41 5.24 12.29 -5.62
CA CYS A 41 3.92 11.74 -5.85
C CYS A 41 2.86 12.85 -5.92
N TYR A 42 2.96 13.87 -5.06
CA TYR A 42 2.00 14.98 -5.09
C TYR A 42 2.06 15.78 -6.39
N TYR A 43 3.25 16.22 -6.81
CA TYR A 43 3.35 17.02 -8.05
C TYR A 43 3.01 16.21 -9.28
N ALA A 44 3.48 14.95 -9.37
CA ALA A 44 3.10 14.07 -10.47
C ALA A 44 1.57 13.81 -10.50
N LEU A 45 0.93 13.73 -9.35
CA LEU A 45 -0.53 13.56 -9.27
C LEU A 45 -1.27 14.76 -9.88
N LEU A 46 -0.77 15.99 -9.66
CA LEU A 46 -1.34 17.21 -10.25
C LEU A 46 -1.16 17.25 -11.77
N ASP A 47 0.01 16.87 -12.26
CA ASP A 47 0.32 16.87 -13.69
C ASP A 47 -0.47 15.80 -14.46
N HIS A 48 -0.81 14.71 -13.78
CA HIS A 48 -1.44 13.55 -14.39
C HIS A 48 -2.84 13.23 -13.85
N MET A 49 -3.55 14.25 -13.36
CA MET A 49 -4.91 14.09 -12.85
C MET A 49 -5.88 13.44 -13.84
N GLY A 50 -5.62 13.50 -15.16
CA GLY A 50 -6.47 12.86 -16.17
C GLY A 50 -6.37 11.33 -16.23
N HIS A 51 -5.37 10.69 -15.62
CA HIS A 51 -5.06 9.28 -15.84
C HIS A 51 -5.41 8.39 -14.63
N PRO A 52 -6.53 7.63 -14.65
CA PRO A 52 -7.06 6.95 -13.45
C PRO A 52 -6.08 5.97 -12.79
N ARG A 53 -5.38 5.16 -13.58
CA ARG A 53 -4.41 4.18 -13.07
C ARG A 53 -3.24 4.84 -12.35
N MET A 54 -2.64 5.85 -12.98
CA MET A 54 -1.50 6.56 -12.41
C MET A 54 -1.86 7.30 -11.14
N ARG A 55 -3.05 7.91 -11.07
CA ARG A 55 -3.53 8.52 -9.82
C ARG A 55 -3.54 7.53 -8.65
N ARG A 56 -4.04 6.32 -8.89
CA ARG A 56 -4.07 5.27 -7.86
C ARG A 56 -2.66 4.82 -7.49
N GLU A 57 -1.77 4.62 -8.46
CA GLU A 57 -0.39 4.17 -8.20
C GLU A 57 0.43 5.23 -7.43
N LEU A 58 0.39 6.50 -7.85
CA LEU A 58 1.06 7.60 -7.14
C LEU A 58 0.52 7.78 -5.72
N PHE A 59 -0.79 7.65 -5.53
CA PHE A 59 -1.38 7.68 -4.20
C PHE A 59 -0.90 6.50 -3.33
N ASN A 60 -0.74 5.30 -3.89
CA ASN A 60 -0.18 4.16 -3.16
C ASN A 60 1.23 4.44 -2.65
N TYR A 61 2.10 5.03 -3.47
CA TYR A 61 3.47 5.35 -3.05
C TYR A 61 3.52 6.48 -2.02
N ALA A 62 2.69 7.52 -2.18
CA ALA A 62 2.52 8.55 -1.16
C ALA A 62 2.06 7.93 0.18
N PHE A 63 1.05 7.07 0.14
CA PHE A 63 0.53 6.36 1.31
C PHE A 63 1.62 5.48 1.97
N HIS A 64 2.37 4.72 1.17
CA HIS A 64 3.50 3.92 1.67
C HIS A 64 4.44 4.80 2.47
N SER A 65 4.87 5.91 1.86
CA SER A 65 5.87 6.79 2.44
C SER A 65 5.43 7.36 3.79
N SER A 66 4.23 7.93 3.88
CA SER A 66 3.76 8.55 5.13
C SER A 66 3.38 7.53 6.18
N ILE A 67 2.50 6.60 5.81
CA ILE A 67 1.89 5.71 6.80
C ILE A 67 2.86 4.60 7.20
N LEU A 68 3.42 3.89 6.21
CA LEU A 68 4.26 2.72 6.46
C LEU A 68 5.72 3.11 6.74
N GLY A 69 6.22 4.17 6.11
CA GLY A 69 7.57 4.70 6.32
C GLY A 69 7.66 5.61 7.55
N LYS A 70 6.95 6.73 7.53
CA LYS A 70 7.05 7.78 8.56
C LYS A 70 6.13 7.59 9.76
N SER A 71 5.16 6.68 9.68
CA SER A 71 4.17 6.44 10.75
C SER A 71 3.26 7.64 11.06
N GLU A 72 2.99 8.50 10.07
CA GLU A 72 2.14 9.69 10.26
C GLU A 72 1.34 10.05 9.00
N ILE A 73 0.26 10.81 9.16
CA ILE A 73 -0.46 11.40 8.03
C ILE A 73 0.18 12.73 7.66
N SER A 74 1.12 12.70 6.73
CA SER A 74 1.83 13.91 6.30
C SER A 74 0.89 14.92 5.61
N SER A 75 1.37 16.16 5.52
CA SER A 75 0.66 17.20 4.77
C SER A 75 0.54 16.89 3.27
N PHE A 76 1.53 16.21 2.67
CA PHE A 76 1.49 15.81 1.26
C PHE A 76 0.49 14.68 1.02
N LEU A 77 0.43 13.68 1.89
CA LEU A 77 -0.58 12.63 1.79
C LEU A 77 -2.00 13.20 1.90
N LYS A 78 -2.23 14.16 2.82
CA LYS A 78 -3.52 14.88 2.90
C LYS A 78 -3.85 15.60 1.59
N LYS A 79 -2.88 16.26 0.96
CA LYS A 79 -3.08 16.91 -0.35
C LYS A 79 -3.38 15.89 -1.46
N CYS A 80 -2.62 14.79 -1.53
CA CYS A 80 -2.88 13.70 -2.46
C CYS A 80 -4.30 13.11 -2.27
N ALA A 81 -4.71 12.87 -1.03
CA ALA A 81 -6.05 12.37 -0.70
C ALA A 81 -7.15 13.34 -1.17
N LYS A 82 -6.96 14.65 -0.97
CA LYS A 82 -7.89 15.68 -1.49
C LYS A 82 -8.04 15.59 -3.00
N VAL A 83 -6.94 15.50 -3.74
CA VAL A 83 -6.97 15.37 -5.21
C VAL A 83 -7.67 14.09 -5.64
N VAL A 84 -7.30 12.94 -5.06
CA VAL A 84 -7.86 11.64 -5.49
C VAL A 84 -9.32 11.46 -5.07
N SER A 85 -9.72 11.97 -3.90
CA SER A 85 -11.08 11.81 -3.37
C SER A 85 -12.17 12.38 -4.28
N GLN A 86 -11.83 13.35 -5.12
CA GLN A 86 -12.73 13.92 -6.13
C GLN A 86 -13.12 12.92 -7.22
N TYR A 87 -12.30 11.89 -7.45
CA TYR A 87 -12.48 10.88 -8.50
C TYR A 87 -12.76 9.48 -7.95
N HIS A 88 -12.34 9.20 -6.72
CA HIS A 88 -12.48 7.91 -6.07
C HIS A 88 -12.95 8.11 -4.62
N PRO A 89 -14.27 8.16 -4.36
CA PRO A 89 -14.80 8.25 -3.02
C PRO A 89 -14.64 6.89 -2.31
N CYS A 90 -13.45 6.64 -1.78
CA CYS A 90 -13.15 5.52 -0.89
C CYS A 90 -13.14 6.02 0.56
N GLU A 91 -13.68 5.21 1.48
CA GLU A 91 -13.75 5.53 2.91
C GLU A 91 -12.37 5.87 3.50
N LEU A 92 -11.35 5.05 3.23
CA LEU A 92 -10.01 5.26 3.75
C LEU A 92 -9.40 6.58 3.24
N VAL A 93 -9.50 6.84 1.94
CA VAL A 93 -8.98 8.08 1.32
C VAL A 93 -9.70 9.31 1.87
N ARG A 94 -11.02 9.21 2.07
CA ARG A 94 -11.82 10.27 2.69
C ARG A 94 -11.42 10.48 4.16
N GLY A 95 -11.19 9.40 4.91
CA GLY A 95 -10.72 9.46 6.29
C GLY A 95 -9.39 10.19 6.41
N ILE A 96 -8.44 9.95 5.50
CA ILE A 96 -7.17 10.69 5.42
C ILE A 96 -7.41 12.18 5.17
N CYS A 97 -8.28 12.50 4.20
CA CYS A 97 -8.60 13.89 3.84
C CYS A 97 -9.24 14.67 4.99
N LEU A 98 -10.06 14.00 5.81
CA LEU A 98 -10.83 14.58 6.90
C LEU A 98 -10.14 14.45 8.27
N ASP A 99 -8.92 13.90 8.32
CA ASP A 99 -8.17 13.68 9.55
C ASP A 99 -8.89 12.77 10.57
N GLN A 100 -9.54 11.73 10.06
CA GLN A 100 -10.35 10.79 10.85
C GLN A 100 -9.66 9.44 11.08
N ILE A 101 -8.46 9.26 10.54
CA ILE A 101 -7.68 8.02 10.73
C ILE A 101 -6.78 8.17 11.93
N GLU A 102 -6.92 7.25 12.86
CA GLU A 102 -5.94 7.05 13.93
C GLU A 102 -4.91 6.02 13.48
N ILE A 103 -3.63 6.34 13.63
CA ILE A 103 -2.51 5.44 13.31
C ILE A 103 -1.90 4.96 14.62
N SER A 104 -1.72 3.65 14.74
CA SER A 104 -0.95 3.04 15.82
C SER A 104 -0.08 1.91 15.30
N ASP A 105 0.86 1.47 16.14
CA ASP A 105 1.52 0.18 15.90
C ASP A 105 0.51 -0.97 16.02
N ILE A 106 0.85 -2.09 15.40
CA ILE A 106 0.08 -3.33 15.50
C ILE A 106 0.29 -3.92 16.91
N PRO A 107 -0.76 -4.10 17.73
CA PRO A 107 -0.62 -4.68 19.05
C PRO A 107 -0.33 -6.17 18.96
N THR A 108 0.38 -6.70 19.95
CA THR A 108 0.81 -8.12 19.97
C THR A 108 -0.37 -9.09 20.08
N ASP A 109 -1.45 -8.65 20.70
CA ASP A 109 -2.61 -9.50 21.02
C ASP A 109 -3.66 -9.55 19.89
N ASP A 110 -3.46 -8.82 18.78
CA ASP A 110 -4.38 -8.85 17.64
C ASP A 110 -4.30 -10.18 16.84
N PHE A 111 -3.36 -11.09 17.18
CA PHE A 111 -3.09 -12.37 16.50
C PHE A 111 -2.69 -13.47 17.51
N PRO A 112 -3.03 -14.76 17.33
CA PRO A 112 -3.68 -15.47 16.20
C PRO A 112 -5.21 -15.31 16.14
N LEU A 113 -5.86 -15.94 15.14
CA LEU A 113 -7.33 -15.99 14.92
C LEU A 113 -7.96 -14.74 14.28
N LEU A 114 -7.20 -13.97 13.51
CA LEU A 114 -7.73 -12.81 12.80
C LEU A 114 -8.49 -13.25 11.54
N SER A 115 -9.79 -12.93 11.47
CA SER A 115 -10.53 -12.91 10.20
C SER A 115 -10.42 -11.54 9.54
N PHE A 116 -10.28 -11.52 8.22
CA PHE A 116 -10.10 -10.28 7.47
C PHE A 116 -10.69 -10.33 6.07
N ASP A 117 -10.97 -9.15 5.52
CA ASP A 117 -11.14 -8.91 4.09
C ASP A 117 -9.87 -8.25 3.54
N TYR A 118 -9.26 -8.87 2.55
CA TYR A 118 -8.05 -8.38 1.91
C TYR A 118 -8.42 -7.40 0.81
N GLN A 119 -7.99 -6.14 0.93
CA GLN A 119 -8.43 -5.08 0.03
C GLN A 119 -7.26 -4.27 -0.53
N LYS A 120 -7.45 -3.73 -1.73
CA LYS A 120 -6.64 -2.60 -2.21
C LYS A 120 -6.98 -1.35 -1.39
N LEU A 121 -6.08 -0.36 -1.35
CA LEU A 121 -6.32 0.91 -0.62
C LEU A 121 -7.64 1.62 -0.97
N PHE A 122 -8.15 1.41 -2.18
CA PHE A 122 -9.38 2.03 -2.67
C PHE A 122 -10.65 1.23 -2.36
N GLY A 123 -10.56 0.17 -1.56
CA GLY A 123 -11.69 -0.64 -1.08
C GLY A 123 -12.09 -1.80 -2.00
N ASP A 124 -11.39 -1.99 -3.12
CA ASP A 124 -11.60 -3.16 -3.98
C ASP A 124 -11.17 -4.43 -3.19
N SER A 125 -12.14 -5.26 -2.80
CA SER A 125 -11.86 -6.56 -2.16
C SER A 125 -11.17 -7.51 -3.14
N MET A 126 -10.14 -8.17 -2.66
CA MET A 126 -9.36 -9.19 -3.34
C MET A 126 -9.68 -10.60 -2.82
N GLY A 127 -10.41 -10.70 -1.70
CA GLY A 127 -10.82 -11.96 -1.09
C GLY A 127 -10.84 -11.88 0.44
N GLY A 128 -11.58 -12.79 1.08
CA GLY A 128 -11.56 -12.95 2.53
C GLY A 128 -10.48 -13.93 2.97
N GLY A 129 -9.95 -13.77 4.18
CA GLY A 129 -8.98 -14.70 4.73
C GLY A 129 -9.04 -14.80 6.25
N TYR A 130 -8.33 -15.79 6.77
CA TYR A 130 -8.23 -16.05 8.19
C TYR A 130 -6.84 -16.54 8.57
N LEU A 131 -6.28 -15.97 9.64
CA LEU A 131 -4.99 -16.33 10.21
C LEU A 131 -5.17 -17.34 11.36
N SER A 132 -4.77 -18.59 11.13
CA SER A 132 -4.88 -19.67 12.11
C SER A 132 -3.71 -19.74 13.09
N GLU A 133 -3.90 -20.42 14.22
CA GLU A 133 -2.86 -20.61 15.25
C GLU A 133 -1.62 -21.36 14.74
N ASP A 134 -1.80 -22.30 13.81
CA ASP A 134 -0.74 -23.08 13.17
C ASP A 134 0.07 -22.29 12.13
N LYS A 135 -0.09 -20.96 12.10
CA LYS A 135 0.63 -20.02 11.24
C LYS A 135 0.30 -20.13 9.76
N LYS A 136 -0.85 -20.71 9.42
CA LYS A 136 -1.36 -20.75 8.05
C LYS A 136 -2.36 -19.63 7.77
N ILE A 137 -2.50 -19.31 6.49
CA ILE A 137 -3.50 -18.39 5.98
C ILE A 137 -4.52 -19.23 5.22
N HIS A 138 -5.79 -19.06 5.55
CA HIS A 138 -6.90 -19.76 4.90
C HIS A 138 -7.80 -18.77 4.16
N GLY A 139 -8.53 -19.25 3.16
CA GLY A 139 -9.61 -18.52 2.49
C GLY A 139 -9.19 -17.55 1.40
N ILE A 140 -7.92 -17.14 1.35
CA ILE A 140 -7.45 -16.27 0.28
C ILE A 140 -7.40 -17.03 -1.07
N PRO A 141 -7.71 -16.37 -2.19
CA PRO A 141 -7.84 -17.05 -3.48
C PRO A 141 -6.50 -17.36 -4.19
N SER A 142 -5.36 -17.23 -3.53
CA SER A 142 -4.03 -17.31 -4.16
C SER A 142 -3.00 -18.01 -3.28
N ASN A 143 -2.18 -18.87 -3.89
CA ASN A 143 -1.04 -19.56 -3.25
C ASN A 143 0.15 -18.61 -2.96
N ASN A 144 0.00 -17.31 -3.22
CA ASN A 144 1.07 -16.33 -2.99
C ASN A 144 1.30 -16.04 -1.50
N GLU A 145 0.35 -16.39 -0.63
CA GLU A 145 0.39 -16.08 0.80
C GLU A 145 -0.15 -17.28 1.59
N GLU A 146 0.70 -18.23 1.93
CA GLU A 146 0.31 -19.49 2.58
C GLU A 146 0.47 -19.45 4.11
N SER A 147 1.44 -18.67 4.59
CA SER A 147 1.80 -18.63 6.00
C SER A 147 1.99 -17.21 6.51
N TRP A 148 1.83 -17.04 7.83
CA TRP A 148 1.99 -15.75 8.49
C TRP A 148 2.91 -15.84 9.71
N THR A 149 3.62 -14.76 9.98
CA THR A 149 4.43 -14.60 11.20
C THR A 149 4.21 -13.22 11.78
N PHE A 150 4.29 -13.11 13.10
CA PHE A 150 4.27 -11.82 13.79
C PHE A 150 5.51 -11.71 14.67
N SER A 151 6.37 -10.73 14.39
CA SER A 151 7.58 -10.47 15.18
C SER A 151 7.94 -8.99 15.09
N ASN A 152 8.48 -8.42 16.18
CA ASN A 152 8.89 -7.02 16.22
C ASN A 152 7.79 -6.03 15.77
N ARG A 153 6.53 -6.30 16.12
CA ARG A 153 5.35 -5.51 15.70
C ARG A 153 5.08 -5.50 14.18
N LEU A 154 5.66 -6.46 13.46
CA LEU A 154 5.46 -6.65 12.04
C LEU A 154 4.72 -7.97 11.79
N LEU A 155 3.59 -7.89 11.11
CA LEU A 155 2.95 -9.06 10.51
C LEU A 155 3.56 -9.26 9.11
N SER A 156 4.04 -10.46 8.82
CA SER A 156 4.61 -10.82 7.52
C SER A 156 3.88 -12.03 6.96
N PHE A 157 3.53 -11.98 5.68
CA PHE A 157 3.04 -13.13 4.93
C PHE A 157 4.15 -13.69 4.04
N SER A 158 4.12 -15.01 3.85
CA SER A 158 5.07 -15.73 3.01
C SER A 158 4.35 -16.73 2.10
N ASP A 159 4.94 -17.00 0.95
CA ASP A 159 4.49 -18.06 0.03
C ASP A 159 4.85 -19.48 0.54
N GLU A 160 4.53 -20.51 -0.26
CA GLU A 160 4.84 -21.92 0.05
C GLU A 160 6.34 -22.22 0.23
N THR A 161 7.22 -21.39 -0.33
CA THR A 161 8.67 -21.52 -0.22
C THR A 161 9.23 -20.83 1.03
N GLY A 162 8.38 -20.09 1.76
CA GLY A 162 8.76 -19.27 2.90
C GLY A 162 9.26 -17.87 2.51
N THR A 163 9.23 -17.51 1.23
CA THR A 163 9.63 -16.18 0.77
C THR A 163 8.60 -15.15 1.19
N LYS A 164 9.04 -14.07 1.85
CA LYS A 164 8.14 -13.00 2.31
C LYS A 164 7.55 -12.25 1.12
N THR A 165 6.23 -12.21 1.05
CA THR A 165 5.48 -11.57 -0.02
C THR A 165 4.88 -10.23 0.42
N SER A 166 4.40 -10.15 1.66
CA SER A 166 3.74 -8.96 2.21
C SER A 166 4.20 -8.63 3.63
N ILE A 167 4.27 -7.34 3.94
CA ILE A 167 4.62 -6.83 5.28
C ILE A 167 3.60 -5.79 5.71
N TYR A 168 3.09 -5.94 6.93
CA TYR A 168 2.19 -5.01 7.59
C TYR A 168 2.82 -4.50 8.88
N ASN A 169 2.80 -3.20 9.08
CA ASN A 169 3.45 -2.55 10.22
C ASN A 169 2.62 -1.47 10.90
N LYS A 170 1.42 -1.18 10.39
CA LYS A 170 0.53 -0.17 10.98
C LYS A 170 -0.90 -0.66 11.10
N LYS A 171 -1.50 -0.30 12.22
CA LYS A 171 -2.93 -0.39 12.47
C LYS A 171 -3.55 0.98 12.21
N LEU A 172 -4.63 0.99 11.46
CA LEU A 172 -5.44 2.16 11.17
C LEU A 172 -6.83 1.94 11.76
N SER A 173 -7.35 2.93 12.48
CA SER A 173 -8.72 2.92 12.98
C SER A 173 -9.52 4.03 12.30
N LEU A 174 -10.69 3.70 11.79
CA LEU A 174 -11.59 4.64 11.13
C LEU A 174 -13.04 4.17 11.31
N ASN A 175 -13.90 5.02 11.87
CA ASN A 175 -15.34 4.75 12.06
C ASN A 175 -15.63 3.38 12.74
N GLY A 176 -14.82 2.99 13.71
CA GLY A 176 -14.94 1.69 14.39
C GLY A 176 -14.42 0.49 13.60
N SER A 177 -14.02 0.67 12.35
CA SER A 177 -13.32 -0.36 11.57
C SER A 177 -11.82 -0.34 11.88
N THR A 178 -11.22 -1.54 11.93
CA THR A 178 -9.78 -1.73 12.07
C THR A 178 -9.19 -2.21 10.75
N TYR A 179 -8.11 -1.57 10.30
CA TYR A 179 -7.35 -1.97 9.13
C TYR A 179 -5.89 -2.19 9.51
N TYR A 180 -5.26 -3.20 8.93
CA TYR A 180 -3.81 -3.36 8.98
C TYR A 180 -3.23 -2.97 7.63
N ALA A 181 -2.42 -1.93 7.61
CA ALA A 181 -1.81 -1.40 6.41
C ALA A 181 -0.45 -2.06 6.17
N GLY A 182 -0.25 -2.48 4.92
CA GLY A 182 0.95 -3.18 4.49
C GLY A 182 1.27 -2.93 3.04
N TYR A 183 2.30 -3.63 2.56
CA TYR A 183 2.76 -3.55 1.19
C TYR A 183 3.34 -4.87 0.71
N PHE A 184 3.27 -5.10 -0.60
CA PHE A 184 3.98 -6.20 -1.26
C PHE A 184 5.47 -5.89 -1.33
N VAL A 185 6.31 -6.79 -0.84
CA VAL A 185 7.76 -6.57 -0.70
C VAL A 185 8.43 -6.25 -2.04
N GLU A 186 8.05 -6.96 -3.11
CA GLU A 186 8.67 -6.79 -4.43
C GLU A 186 8.30 -5.46 -5.10
N THR A 187 7.03 -5.08 -5.00
CA THR A 187 6.46 -3.97 -5.78
C THR A 187 6.33 -2.67 -4.98
N CYS A 188 6.39 -2.74 -3.65
CA CYS A 188 6.08 -1.65 -2.73
C CYS A 188 4.63 -1.14 -2.83
N ILE A 189 3.75 -1.85 -3.55
CA ILE A 189 2.34 -1.49 -3.69
C ILE A 189 1.62 -1.78 -2.36
N CYS A 190 0.90 -0.79 -1.86
CA CYS A 190 0.18 -0.88 -0.62
C CYS A 190 -1.16 -1.62 -0.76
N HIS A 191 -1.54 -2.27 0.33
CA HIS A 191 -2.79 -2.98 0.50
C HIS A 191 -3.19 -2.97 1.98
N ILE A 192 -4.40 -3.40 2.29
CA ILE A 192 -4.93 -3.42 3.66
C ILE A 192 -5.63 -4.74 3.95
N LEU A 193 -5.54 -5.19 5.20
CA LEU A 193 -6.42 -6.20 5.78
C LEU A 193 -7.46 -5.46 6.61
N LYS A 194 -8.72 -5.48 6.19
CA LYS A 194 -9.82 -4.98 7.03
C LYS A 194 -10.22 -6.10 7.98
N LYS A 195 -10.08 -5.90 9.28
CA LYS A 195 -10.53 -6.87 10.29
C LYS A 195 -12.03 -7.10 10.14
N THR A 196 -12.44 -8.36 10.09
CA THR A 196 -13.84 -8.77 10.09
C THR A 196 -14.15 -9.52 11.39
N GLU A 197 -15.35 -9.35 11.89
CA GLU A 197 -15.86 -10.15 13.01
C GLU A 197 -16.27 -11.54 12.47
N GLN A 198 -16.03 -12.59 13.25
CA GLN A 198 -16.59 -13.92 13.01
C GLN A 198 -18.02 -14.00 13.53
#